data_AF-A0A392S586-F1
#
_entry.id   AF-A0A392S586-F1
#
_cell.length_a   1.000
_cell.length_b   1.000
_cell.length_c   1.000
_cell.angle_alpha   90.00
_cell.angle_beta   90.00
_cell.angle_gamma   90.00
#
_symmetry.space_group_name_H-M   'P 1'
#
loop_
_entity.id
_entity.type
_entity.pdbx_description
1 polymer ?
#
loop_
_entity_poly.entity_id
_entity_poly.type
_entity_poly.pdbx_seq_one_letter_code
_entity_poly.pdbx_strand_id
1 'polypeptide(L)'
;MRQRRWLEFLKDYDFELSYHPGKANVVADALSRKSLHMSSLMAKELEMIEEFRDLSLGCERRTRSVKVGMLRLTNDFLGEVIEKQKTDARLLKFKTLIEQGK
;
A
#
# COMPACT_ATOMS: atom_id res chain seq x y z
N MET A 1 -14.34 -25.75 -2.50
CA MET A 1 -15.05 -24.88 -3.47
C MET A 1 -14.16 -24.37 -4.62
N ARG A 2 -12.90 -23.93 -4.43
CA ARG A 2 -12.06 -23.42 -5.54
C ARG A 2 -11.68 -24.47 -6.60
N GLN A 3 -11.29 -25.69 -6.20
CA GLN A 3 -10.90 -26.75 -7.16
C GLN A 3 -12.02 -27.13 -8.13
N ARG A 4 -13.27 -27.23 -7.66
CA ARG A 4 -14.42 -27.57 -8.52
C ARG A 4 -14.67 -26.51 -9.60
N ARG A 5 -14.55 -25.22 -9.24
CA ARG A 5 -14.67 -24.10 -10.19
C ARG A 5 -13.55 -24.11 -11.23
N TRP A 6 -12.34 -24.49 -10.86
CA TRP A 6 -11.22 -24.64 -11.80
C TRP A 6 -11.42 -25.83 -12.75
N LEU A 7 -11.90 -26.97 -12.24
CA LEU A 7 -12.23 -28.14 -13.08
C LEU A 7 -13.34 -27.81 -14.09
N GLU A 8 -14.37 -27.09 -13.69
CA GLU A 8 -15.44 -26.63 -14.59
C GLU A 8 -14.95 -25.67 -15.66
N PHE A 9 -13.94 -24.83 -15.36
CA PHE A 9 -13.33 -23.91 -16.33
C PHE A 9 -12.38 -24.64 -17.30
N LEU A 10 -11.61 -25.61 -16.79
CA LEU A 10 -10.62 -26.31 -17.58
C LEU A 10 -11.24 -27.31 -18.55
N LYS A 11 -12.45 -27.83 -18.29
CA LYS A 11 -13.12 -28.85 -19.14
C LYS A 11 -13.24 -28.49 -20.62
N ASP A 12 -13.21 -27.20 -20.96
CA ASP A 12 -13.36 -26.69 -22.32
C ASP A 12 -12.01 -26.57 -23.06
N TYR A 13 -10.90 -26.85 -22.39
CA TYR A 13 -9.56 -26.89 -22.97
C TYR A 13 -9.16 -28.33 -23.29
N ASP A 14 -8.52 -28.53 -24.44
CA ASP A 14 -7.88 -29.80 -24.79
C ASP A 14 -6.48 -29.86 -24.17
N PHE A 15 -6.34 -30.53 -23.02
CA PHE A 15 -5.07 -30.68 -22.32
C PHE A 15 -5.00 -32.02 -21.56
N GLU A 16 -3.77 -32.46 -21.29
CA GLU A 16 -3.49 -33.65 -20.48
C GLU A 16 -2.71 -33.27 -19.22
N LEU A 17 -3.13 -33.81 -18.07
CA LEU A 17 -2.45 -33.60 -16.79
C LEU A 17 -1.21 -34.51 -16.70
N SER A 18 -0.03 -33.91 -16.78
CA SER A 18 1.25 -34.62 -16.67
C SER A 18 2.13 -34.00 -15.58
N TYR A 19 2.72 -34.87 -14.75
CA TYR A 19 3.67 -34.46 -13.72
C TYR A 19 5.04 -34.25 -14.33
N HIS A 20 5.59 -33.05 -14.14
CA HIS A 20 6.90 -32.68 -14.66
C HIS A 20 7.89 -32.48 -13.50
N PRO A 21 8.95 -33.31 -13.41
CA PRO A 21 9.99 -33.13 -12.40
C PRO A 21 10.80 -31.85 -12.68
N GLY A 22 11.39 -31.28 -11.62
CA GLY A 22 11.86 -29.89 -11.56
C GLY A 22 12.74 -29.36 -12.71
N LYS A 23 13.45 -30.22 -13.47
CA LYS A 23 14.21 -29.80 -14.66
C LYS A 23 13.32 -29.24 -15.78
N ALA A 24 12.08 -29.72 -15.91
CA ALA A 24 11.13 -29.20 -16.89
C ALA A 24 10.43 -27.91 -16.43
N ASN A 25 10.46 -27.59 -15.13
CA ASN A 25 9.83 -26.40 -14.55
C ASN A 25 10.75 -25.17 -14.51
N VAL A 26 12.01 -25.28 -14.93
CA VAL A 26 13.01 -24.21 -14.81
C VAL A 26 12.52 -22.88 -15.42
N VAL A 27 11.85 -22.93 -16.57
CA VAL A 27 11.30 -21.74 -17.22
C VAL A 27 10.13 -21.14 -16.43
N ALA A 28 9.20 -21.97 -15.98
CA ALA A 28 8.05 -21.54 -15.18
C ALA A 28 8.51 -20.94 -13.83
N ASP A 29 9.48 -21.57 -13.17
CA ASP A 29 10.09 -21.10 -11.93
C ASP A 29 10.81 -19.76 -12.13
N ALA A 30 11.61 -19.63 -13.21
CA ALA A 30 12.31 -18.40 -13.52
C ALA A 30 11.33 -17.23 -13.80
N LEU A 31 10.28 -17.48 -14.58
CA LEU A 31 9.24 -16.48 -14.86
C LEU A 31 8.45 -16.10 -13.60
N SER A 32 8.08 -17.08 -12.77
CA SER A 32 7.38 -16.85 -11.51
C SER A 32 8.21 -15.96 -10.57
N ARG A 33 9.50 -16.29 -10.39
CA ARG A 33 10.43 -15.47 -9.59
C ARG A 33 10.60 -14.06 -10.13
N LYS A 34 10.69 -13.89 -11.46
CA LYS A 34 10.77 -12.57 -12.10
C LYS A 34 9.51 -11.74 -11.83
N SER A 35 8.32 -12.35 -11.97
CA SER A 35 7.04 -11.68 -11.70
C SER A 35 6.91 -11.23 -10.24
N LEU A 36 7.31 -12.10 -9.30
CA LEU A 36 7.34 -11.76 -7.87
C LEU A 36 8.31 -10.62 -7.56
N HIS A 37 9.51 -10.65 -8.17
CA HIS A 37 10.49 -9.58 -8.01
C HIS A 37 9.96 -8.25 -8.55
N MET A 38 9.35 -8.25 -9.74
CA MET A 38 8.73 -7.03 -10.30
C MET A 38 7.60 -6.51 -9.41
N SER A 39 6.74 -7.39 -8.90
CA SER A 39 5.68 -7.01 -7.96
C SER A 39 6.24 -6.38 -6.69
N SER A 40 7.34 -6.94 -6.15
CA SER A 40 8.02 -6.38 -4.98
C SER A 40 8.65 -5.02 -5.26
N LEU A 41 9.24 -4.81 -6.43
CA LEU A 41 9.77 -3.51 -6.83
C LEU A 41 8.66 -2.47 -6.95
N MET A 42 7.54 -2.82 -7.58
CA MET A 42 6.38 -1.92 -7.73
C MET A 42 5.79 -1.53 -6.36
N ALA A 43 5.72 -2.48 -5.41
CA ALA A 43 5.28 -2.18 -4.05
C ALA A 43 6.20 -1.18 -3.34
N LYS A 44 7.54 -1.36 -3.47
CA LYS A 44 8.53 -0.43 -2.91
C LYS A 44 8.48 0.95 -3.57
N GLU A 45 8.27 1.00 -4.89
CA GLU A 45 8.11 2.27 -5.60
C GLU A 45 6.88 3.03 -5.12
N LEU A 46 5.77 2.32 -4.87
CA LEU A 46 4.56 2.93 -4.33
C LEU A 46 4.79 3.48 -2.90
N GLU A 47 5.45 2.72 -2.03
CA GLU A 47 5.84 3.17 -0.69
C GLU A 47 6.69 4.45 -0.75
N MET A 48 7.69 4.50 -1.63
CA MET A 48 8.50 5.70 -1.84
C MET A 48 7.68 6.89 -2.35
N ILE A 49 6.69 6.67 -3.23
CA ILE A 49 5.80 7.73 -3.72
C ILE A 49 4.94 8.27 -2.58
N GLU A 50 4.45 7.41 -1.68
CA GLU A 50 3.67 7.81 -0.51
C GLU A 50 4.53 8.64 0.46
N GLU A 51 5.73 8.16 0.80
CA GLU A 51 6.68 8.92 1.63
C GLU A 51 7.04 10.28 1.01
N PHE A 52 7.27 10.31 -0.31
CA PHE A 52 7.57 11.54 -1.04
C PHE A 52 6.39 12.52 -1.04
N ARG A 53 5.16 12.02 -1.07
CA ARG A 53 3.95 12.82 -0.94
C ARG A 53 3.84 13.42 0.47
N ASP A 54 4.08 12.62 1.49
CA ASP A 54 4.01 13.04 2.91
C ASP A 54 5.10 14.06 3.27
N LEU A 55 6.23 14.00 2.57
CA LEU A 55 7.27 15.02 2.64
C LEU A 55 6.80 16.41 2.19
N SER A 56 5.63 16.57 1.55
CA SER A 56 4.99 17.87 1.28
C SER A 56 5.95 18.92 0.69
N LEU A 57 6.77 18.50 -0.28
CA LEU A 57 7.85 19.33 -0.83
C LEU A 57 7.27 20.47 -1.69
N GLY A 58 7.78 21.68 -1.46
CA GLY A 58 7.58 22.80 -2.38
C GLY A 58 8.51 22.63 -3.59
N CYS A 59 7.94 22.72 -4.80
CA CYS A 59 8.67 22.59 -6.05
C CYS A 59 8.57 23.87 -6.89
N GLU A 60 9.71 24.51 -7.17
CA GLU A 60 9.80 25.68 -8.06
C GLU A 60 10.63 25.32 -9.30
N ARG A 61 10.01 25.34 -10.47
CA ARG A 61 10.69 25.11 -11.75
C ARG A 61 11.31 26.42 -12.24
N ARG A 62 12.60 26.38 -12.57
CA ARG A 62 13.35 27.44 -13.26
C ARG A 62 13.70 26.99 -14.68
N THR A 63 14.18 27.93 -15.48
CA THR A 63 14.51 27.69 -16.90
C THR A 63 15.53 26.56 -17.12
N ARG A 64 16.42 26.29 -16.15
CA ARG A 64 17.47 25.26 -16.23
C ARG A 64 17.61 24.39 -14.99
N SER A 65 16.74 24.55 -14.00
CA SER A 65 16.83 23.82 -12.74
C SER A 65 15.47 23.69 -12.06
N VAL A 66 15.36 22.76 -11.12
CA VAL A 66 14.21 22.63 -10.23
C VAL A 66 14.72 22.81 -8.81
N LYS A 67 14.07 23.67 -8.05
CA LYS A 67 14.28 23.77 -6.60
C LYS A 67 13.22 22.96 -5.91
N VAL A 68 13.64 22.11 -4.98
CA VAL A 68 12.77 21.27 -4.16
C VAL A 68 13.18 21.51 -2.71
N GLY A 69 12.22 21.77 -1.83
CA GLY A 69 12.50 21.97 -0.41
C GLY A 69 11.25 21.98 0.45
N MET A 70 11.41 21.68 1.73
CA MET A 70 10.36 21.79 2.75
C MET A 70 10.96 22.42 4.00
N LEU A 71 10.27 23.41 4.58
CA LEU A 71 10.53 23.87 5.94
C LEU A 71 9.35 23.44 6.82
N ARG A 72 9.61 22.57 7.80
CA ARG A 72 8.59 22.12 8.74
C ARG A 72 8.84 22.79 10.09
N LEU A 73 7.95 23.69 10.47
CA LEU A 73 7.91 24.27 11.82
C LEU A 73 6.88 23.48 12.62
N THR A 74 7.34 22.68 13.58
CA THR A 74 6.47 21.95 14.50
C THR A 74 6.43 22.63 15.86
N ASN A 75 5.28 22.57 16.53
CA ASN A 75 5.11 22.95 17.91
C ASN A 75 4.37 21.82 18.62
N ASP A 76 4.88 21.39 19.78
CA ASP A 76 4.36 20.25 20.53
C ASP A 76 3.00 20.54 21.19
N PHE A 77 2.58 21.80 21.23
CA PHE A 77 1.32 22.24 21.80
C PHE A 77 0.12 21.48 21.25
N LEU A 78 0.07 21.18 19.95
CA LEU A 78 -1.03 20.39 19.40
C LEU A 78 -1.06 18.96 19.96
N GLY A 79 0.11 18.36 20.18
CA GLY A 79 0.23 17.07 20.86
C GLY A 79 -0.28 17.14 22.29
N GLU A 80 0.12 18.18 23.04
CA GLU A 80 -0.37 18.40 24.41
C GLU A 80 -1.88 18.62 24.48
N VAL A 81 -2.44 19.39 23.54
CA VAL A 81 -3.89 19.61 23.43
C VAL A 81 -4.60 18.29 23.16
N ILE A 82 -4.13 17.49 22.21
CA ILE A 82 -4.72 16.17 21.89
C ILE A 82 -4.72 15.27 23.13
N GLU A 83 -3.62 15.18 23.87
CA GLU A 83 -3.55 14.34 25.07
C GLU A 83 -4.52 14.82 26.17
N LYS A 84 -4.59 16.13 26.41
CA LYS A 84 -5.53 16.69 27.39
C LYS A 84 -6.99 16.55 26.99
N GLN A 85 -7.29 16.58 25.69
CA GLN A 85 -8.66 16.38 25.19
C GLN A 85 -9.17 14.95 25.41
N LYS A 86 -8.30 13.94 25.52
CA LYS A 86 -8.70 12.55 25.80
C LYS A 86 -9.36 12.39 27.17
N THR A 87 -8.99 13.23 28.14
CA THR A 87 -9.51 13.17 29.52
C THR A 87 -10.56 14.23 29.79
N ASP A 88 -10.86 15.11 28.82
CA ASP A 88 -11.89 16.13 28.96
C ASP A 88 -13.29 15.52 28.98
N ALA A 89 -13.99 15.69 30.10
CA ALA A 89 -15.31 15.11 30.33
C ALA A 89 -16.39 15.61 29.37
N ARG A 90 -16.26 16.83 28.84
CA ARG A 90 -17.22 17.41 27.90
C ARG A 90 -16.99 16.85 26.49
N LEU A 91 -15.73 16.74 26.07
CA LEU A 91 -15.37 16.14 24.78
C LEU A 91 -15.70 14.65 24.73
N LEU A 92 -15.49 13.92 25.83
CA LEU A 92 -15.92 12.52 25.93
C LEU A 92 -17.43 12.36 25.74
N LYS A 93 -18.24 13.24 26.34
CA LYS A 93 -19.70 13.25 26.10
C LYS A 93 -20.04 13.46 24.62
N PHE A 94 -19.41 14.44 23.97
CA PHE A 94 -19.65 14.66 22.54
C PHE A 94 -19.21 13.48 21.67
N LYS A 95 -18.06 12.88 21.97
CA LYS A 95 -17.59 11.67 21.29
C LYS A 95 -18.63 10.54 21.37
N THR A 96 -19.20 10.30 22.56
CA THR A 96 -20.25 9.27 22.71
C THR A 96 -21.54 9.59 21.96
N LEU A 97 -21.90 10.87 21.78
CA LEU A 97 -23.09 11.26 21.01
C LEU A 97 -22.86 11.05 19.50
N ILE A 98 -21.67 11.39 19.01
CA ILE A 98 -21.26 11.18 17.61
C ILE A 98 -21.23 9.68 17.28
N GLU A 99 -20.69 8.84 18.18
CA GLU A 99 -20.67 7.38 18.00
C GLU A 99 -22.09 6.78 17.97
N GLN A 100 -23.07 7.45 18.59
CA GLN A 100 -24.49 7.10 18.53
C GLN A 100 -25.22 7.69 17.30
N GLY A 101 -24.51 8.40 16.42
CA GLY A 101 -25.07 9.04 15.23
C GLY A 101 -26.03 10.19 15.53
N LYS A 102 -25.90 10.85 16.70
CA LYS A 102 -26.73 11.97 17.14
C LYS A 102 -25.99 13.30 17.05
#